data_AF-A0A354MY07-F1
#
_entry.id   AF-A0A354MY07-F1
#
_cell.length_a   1.000
_cell.length_b   1.000
_cell.length_c   1.000
_cell.angle_alpha   90.00
_cell.angle_beta   90.00
_cell.angle_gamma   90.00
#
_symmetry.space_group_name_H-M   'P 1'
#
loop_
_entity.id
_entity.type
_entity.pdbx_description
1 polymer ?
#
loop_
_entity_poly.entity_id
_entity_poly.type
_entity_poly.pdbx_seq_one_letter_code
_entity_poly.pdbx_strand_id
1 'polypeptide(L)'
;MKKSKLRLLASALVSLLLFASVLLGVAASAYVAPASALGMSGKLTEVGNIDLDEIRKQYLSDEVKEAERFSYEGDRWVIVELEGESLYDLYKKSQGYADFSAYCASEEAQAAKAALEQKHAAFRDELNAAGISYTYKYSYTTLTNGLALRVSAADGKALSLREGVSGVYFSERYAVPKVAVTNNANVYTTGIYNATGISYKGEGMVVAILDTGLDYTHEAFATMPTSPAWDKAEVARRMAAASLFYASAGVDDVYYNSKVPFAYDYADEDADVFPQYSSHGTHVAGIVAGKSGYVVNKDTGETFLGVAPEAQL
;
A
#
# COMPACT_ATOMS: atom_id res chain seq x y z
N MET A 1 71.89 44.51 -23.13
CA MET A 1 71.34 43.33 -23.86
C MET A 1 71.05 42.11 -22.95
N LYS A 2 70.39 42.31 -21.80
CA LYS A 2 69.91 41.21 -20.93
C LYS A 2 68.51 41.44 -20.32
N LYS A 3 67.77 42.47 -20.80
CA LYS A 3 66.41 42.79 -20.34
C LYS A 3 65.32 42.64 -21.43
N SER A 4 65.68 42.33 -22.68
CA SER A 4 64.70 42.13 -23.77
C SER A 4 64.33 40.65 -24.01
N LYS A 5 65.14 39.69 -23.56
CA LYS A 5 64.83 38.25 -23.68
C LYS A 5 63.90 37.72 -22.59
N LEU A 6 63.69 38.46 -21.51
CA LEU A 6 62.75 38.08 -20.44
C LEU A 6 61.30 38.50 -20.75
N ARG A 7 61.09 39.46 -21.67
CA ARG A 7 59.74 39.90 -22.06
C ARG A 7 59.11 38.99 -23.13
N LEU A 8 59.89 38.36 -24.01
CA LEU A 8 59.35 37.40 -24.98
C LEU A 8 59.00 36.03 -24.36
N LEU A 9 59.65 35.63 -23.27
CA LEU A 9 59.30 34.40 -22.53
C LEU A 9 58.08 34.59 -21.60
N ALA A 10 57.81 35.82 -21.15
CA ALA A 10 56.59 36.14 -20.40
C ALA A 10 55.34 36.21 -21.32
N SER A 11 55.47 36.71 -22.55
CA SER A 11 54.35 36.79 -23.50
C SER A 11 53.93 35.44 -24.07
N ALA A 12 54.87 34.49 -24.19
CA ALA A 12 54.58 33.13 -24.67
C ALA A 12 53.90 32.27 -23.60
N LEU A 13 54.22 32.46 -22.30
CA LEU A 13 53.53 31.74 -21.22
C LEU A 13 52.11 32.27 -20.96
N VAL A 14 51.88 33.57 -21.12
CA VAL A 14 50.53 34.16 -20.95
C VAL A 14 49.60 33.79 -22.11
N SER A 15 50.14 33.60 -23.31
CA SER A 15 49.34 33.18 -24.49
C SER A 15 48.99 31.68 -24.48
N LEU A 16 49.80 30.84 -23.82
CA LEU A 16 49.49 29.42 -23.64
C LEU A 16 48.50 29.16 -22.48
N LEU A 17 48.45 30.06 -21.48
CA LEU A 17 47.46 30.01 -20.39
C LEU A 17 46.11 30.64 -20.75
N LEU A 18 46.05 31.50 -21.77
CA LEU A 18 44.79 32.08 -22.28
C LEU A 18 44.11 31.24 -23.37
N PHE A 19 44.81 30.28 -23.99
CA PHE A 19 44.17 29.31 -24.90
C PHE A 19 43.69 28.03 -24.19
N ALA A 20 44.09 27.79 -22.94
CA ALA A 20 43.53 26.73 -22.10
C ALA A 20 42.27 27.16 -21.33
N SER A 21 41.91 28.45 -21.34
CA SER A 21 40.76 29.01 -20.62
C SER A 21 39.56 29.39 -21.50
N VAL A 22 39.63 29.15 -22.82
CA VAL A 22 38.52 29.42 -23.77
C VAL A 22 37.86 28.14 -24.31
N LEU A 23 38.23 26.96 -23.79
CA LEU A 23 37.53 25.69 -24.09
C LEU A 23 36.72 25.12 -22.91
N LEU A 24 36.55 25.87 -21.82
CA LEU A 24 35.87 25.40 -20.60
C LEU A 24 34.87 26.39 -20.02
N GLY A 25 34.24 27.20 -20.86
CA GLY A 25 33.30 28.22 -20.40
C GLY A 25 32.13 28.47 -21.36
N VAL A 26 31.24 27.49 -21.54
CA VAL A 26 29.77 27.67 -21.54
C VAL A 26 29.16 26.33 -21.11
N ALA A 27 28.22 26.40 -20.16
CA ALA A 27 27.43 25.33 -19.54
C ALA A 27 27.93 24.84 -18.16
N ALA A 28 28.15 25.77 -17.23
CA ALA A 28 27.82 25.51 -15.82
C ALA A 28 26.29 25.51 -15.66
N SER A 29 25.63 24.55 -16.31
CA SER A 29 24.35 24.04 -15.81
C SER A 29 24.72 23.26 -14.57
N ALA A 30 24.12 23.58 -13.44
CA ALA A 30 24.28 22.82 -12.22
C ALA A 30 24.22 21.32 -12.57
N TYR A 31 25.31 20.59 -12.30
CA TYR A 31 25.23 19.15 -12.09
C TYR A 31 24.47 18.96 -10.76
N VAL A 32 23.20 19.33 -10.76
CA VAL A 32 22.19 18.53 -10.12
C VAL A 32 22.32 17.23 -10.89
N ALA A 33 22.97 16.22 -10.29
CA ALA A 33 22.72 14.86 -10.73
C ALA A 33 21.20 14.82 -10.93
N PRO A 34 20.67 14.54 -12.14
CA PRO A 34 19.24 14.44 -12.28
C PRO A 34 18.85 13.55 -11.12
N ALA A 35 17.98 14.05 -10.24
CA ALA A 35 17.24 13.18 -9.37
C ALA A 35 16.78 12.13 -10.35
N SER A 36 17.42 10.96 -10.30
CA SER A 36 16.89 9.81 -10.97
C SER A 36 15.52 9.84 -10.34
N ALA A 37 14.52 10.21 -11.15
CA ALA A 37 13.19 9.75 -10.89
C ALA A 37 13.47 8.28 -10.65
N LEU A 38 13.52 7.90 -9.37
CA LEU A 38 13.51 6.53 -8.96
C LEU A 38 12.26 6.10 -9.67
N GLY A 39 12.46 5.48 -10.83
CA GLY A 39 11.41 4.88 -11.60
C GLY A 39 10.98 3.77 -10.69
N MET A 40 10.13 4.12 -9.72
CA MET A 40 9.32 3.20 -8.98
C MET A 40 8.27 2.73 -9.98
N SER A 41 8.75 2.02 -11.01
CA SER A 41 8.09 0.80 -11.44
C SER A 41 8.00 -0.02 -10.16
N GLY A 42 6.89 0.15 -9.47
CA GLY A 42 6.58 -0.56 -8.24
C GLY A 42 6.35 -2.01 -8.63
N LYS A 43 7.43 -2.74 -8.91
CA LYS A 43 7.38 -4.19 -8.87
C LYS A 43 7.06 -4.55 -7.42
N LEU A 44 5.92 -5.20 -7.21
CA LEU A 44 5.69 -5.99 -6.01
C LEU A 44 6.86 -6.98 -5.93
N THR A 45 7.82 -6.64 -5.08
CA THR A 45 8.97 -7.47 -4.79
C THR A 45 8.70 -8.00 -3.40
N GLU A 46 8.63 -9.32 -3.26
CA GLU A 46 8.61 -9.94 -1.95
C GLU A 46 9.92 -9.55 -1.25
N VAL A 47 9.82 -8.71 -0.22
CA VAL A 47 10.98 -8.26 0.56
C VAL A 47 11.10 -9.19 1.77
N GLY A 48 11.95 -10.20 1.62
CA GLY A 48 12.29 -11.17 2.66
C GLY A 48 11.91 -12.61 2.29
N ASN A 49 12.77 -13.57 2.62
CA ASN A 49 12.44 -15.00 2.56
C ASN A 49 11.67 -15.40 3.83
N ILE A 50 10.55 -14.74 4.08
CA ILE A 50 9.75 -15.00 5.27
C ILE A 50 8.68 -16.01 4.87
N ASP A 51 8.86 -17.27 5.28
CA ASP A 51 7.83 -18.29 5.12
C ASP A 51 6.65 -17.96 6.06
N LEU A 52 5.68 -17.21 5.52
CA LEU A 52 4.48 -16.81 6.24
C LEU A 52 3.63 -18.02 6.64
N ASP A 53 3.73 -19.14 5.93
CA ASP A 53 3.00 -20.36 6.28
C ASP A 53 3.64 -21.05 7.48
N GLU A 54 4.97 -21.09 7.56
CA GLU A 54 5.69 -21.60 8.72
C GLU A 54 5.46 -20.71 9.95
N ILE A 55 5.53 -19.38 9.80
CA ILE A 55 5.19 -18.42 10.87
C ILE A 55 3.75 -18.60 11.31
N ARG A 56 2.79 -18.67 10.37
CA ARG A 56 1.39 -18.90 10.73
C ARG A 56 1.23 -20.23 11.46
N LYS A 57 1.88 -21.32 11.04
CA LYS A 57 1.86 -22.60 11.78
C LYS A 57 2.44 -22.49 13.18
N GLN A 58 3.51 -21.70 13.36
CA GLN A 58 4.19 -21.53 14.64
C GLN A 58 3.36 -20.69 15.64
N TYR A 59 2.70 -19.64 15.17
CA TYR A 59 2.03 -18.66 16.05
C TYR A 59 0.50 -18.76 16.09
N LEU A 60 -0.13 -19.48 15.14
CA LEU A 60 -1.56 -19.73 15.17
C LEU A 60 -1.86 -20.83 16.19
N SER A 61 -2.26 -20.43 17.41
CA SER A 61 -2.50 -21.35 18.52
C SER A 61 -3.51 -22.43 18.14
N ASP A 62 -3.21 -23.69 18.48
CA ASP A 62 -4.14 -24.80 18.29
C ASP A 62 -5.41 -24.64 19.16
N GLU A 63 -5.34 -23.89 20.25
CA GLU A 63 -6.50 -23.53 21.07
C GLU A 63 -7.48 -22.62 20.33
N VAL A 64 -7.00 -21.66 19.53
CA VAL A 64 -7.86 -20.87 18.62
C VAL A 64 -8.49 -21.78 17.56
N LYS A 65 -7.73 -22.72 16.98
CA LYS A 65 -8.28 -23.70 16.00
C LYS A 65 -9.32 -24.63 16.62
N GLU A 66 -9.14 -25.04 17.88
CA GLU A 66 -10.04 -25.92 18.63
C GLU A 66 -11.29 -25.18 19.13
N ALA A 67 -11.13 -23.96 19.67
CA ALA A 67 -12.24 -23.15 20.19
C ALA A 67 -13.14 -22.61 19.07
N GLU A 68 -12.58 -22.38 17.88
CA GLU A 68 -13.32 -22.02 16.67
C GLU A 68 -13.69 -23.26 15.83
N ARG A 69 -13.75 -24.46 16.42
CA ARG A 69 -14.30 -25.64 15.73
C ARG A 69 -15.75 -25.33 15.31
N PHE A 70 -15.88 -25.08 14.02
CA PHE A 70 -17.03 -24.47 13.40
C PHE A 70 -18.36 -25.15 13.76
N SER A 71 -19.30 -24.31 14.23
CA SER A 71 -20.72 -24.59 14.15
C SER A 71 -21.24 -24.08 12.80
N TYR A 72 -21.79 -24.99 12.00
CA TYR A 72 -22.43 -24.70 10.71
C TYR A 72 -23.82 -24.06 10.88
N GLU A 73 -24.01 -23.17 11.84
CA GLU A 73 -25.33 -22.60 12.12
C GLU A 73 -25.45 -21.12 11.70
N GLY A 74 -26.48 -20.86 10.90
CA GLY A 74 -26.87 -19.52 10.43
C GLY A 74 -26.16 -19.05 9.17
N ASP A 75 -26.55 -17.86 8.72
CA ASP A 75 -25.95 -17.25 7.53
C ASP A 75 -24.54 -16.74 7.80
N ARG A 76 -23.67 -16.82 6.80
CA ARG A 76 -22.29 -16.32 6.88
C ARG A 76 -21.82 -15.73 5.55
N TRP A 77 -20.95 -14.73 5.63
CA TRP A 77 -20.18 -14.26 4.48
C TRP A 77 -19.11 -15.30 4.11
N VAL A 78 -19.05 -15.62 2.82
CA VAL A 78 -18.06 -16.50 2.21
C VAL A 78 -17.45 -15.82 0.99
N ILE A 79 -16.19 -16.13 0.72
CA ILE A 79 -15.53 -15.89 -0.55
C ILE A 79 -15.63 -17.19 -1.35
N VAL A 80 -16.31 -17.13 -2.48
CA VAL A 80 -16.43 -18.22 -3.45
C VAL A 80 -15.38 -18.00 -4.51
N GLU A 81 -14.38 -18.87 -4.56
CA GLU A 81 -13.37 -18.85 -5.61
C GLU A 81 -13.83 -19.75 -6.76
N LEU A 82 -13.82 -19.19 -7.96
CA LEU A 82 -14.24 -19.84 -9.19
C LEU A 82 -13.01 -20.27 -10.00
N GLU A 83 -13.14 -21.39 -10.70
CA GLU A 83 -12.14 -21.84 -11.67
C GLU A 83 -11.91 -20.78 -12.75
N GLY A 84 -10.66 -20.59 -13.13
CA GLY A 84 -10.24 -19.63 -14.13
C GLY A 84 -9.20 -18.64 -13.61
N GLU A 85 -8.76 -17.77 -14.50
CA GLU A 85 -7.65 -16.85 -14.24
C GLU A 85 -8.17 -15.51 -13.71
N SER A 86 -7.51 -14.98 -12.68
CA SER A 86 -7.67 -13.59 -12.26
C SER A 86 -6.94 -12.64 -13.22
N LEU A 87 -7.19 -11.32 -13.11
CA LEU A 87 -6.39 -10.32 -13.83
C LEU A 87 -4.90 -10.42 -13.51
N TYR A 88 -4.55 -10.78 -12.27
CA TYR A 88 -3.15 -10.96 -11.88
C TYR A 88 -2.51 -12.19 -12.53
N ASP A 89 -3.26 -13.29 -12.71
CA ASP A 89 -2.78 -14.46 -13.44
C ASP A 89 -2.55 -14.16 -14.92
N LEU A 90 -3.48 -13.41 -15.54
CA LEU A 90 -3.32 -12.95 -16.91
C LEU A 90 -2.12 -12.00 -17.05
N TYR A 91 -1.93 -11.08 -16.10
CA TYR A 91 -0.76 -10.20 -16.05
C TYR A 91 0.55 -10.98 -16.05
N LYS A 92 0.68 -12.02 -15.21
CA LYS A 92 1.89 -12.87 -15.17
C LYS A 92 2.20 -13.56 -16.51
N LYS A 93 1.20 -13.76 -17.35
CA LYS A 93 1.33 -14.36 -18.70
C LYS A 93 1.50 -13.32 -19.80
N SER A 94 1.12 -12.07 -19.55
CA SER A 94 1.25 -10.96 -20.47
C SER A 94 2.71 -10.50 -20.64
N GLN A 95 2.99 -9.74 -21.70
CA GLN A 95 4.30 -9.15 -21.99
C GLN A 95 4.13 -7.67 -22.34
N GLY A 96 5.15 -6.86 -22.10
CA GLY A 96 5.16 -5.44 -22.52
C GLY A 96 4.60 -4.44 -21.51
N TYR A 97 4.19 -4.89 -20.32
CA TYR A 97 3.73 -4.02 -19.24
C TYR A 97 4.82 -3.82 -18.18
N ALA A 98 5.02 -2.58 -17.72
CA ALA A 98 6.05 -2.25 -16.73
C ALA A 98 5.76 -2.88 -15.36
N ASP A 99 4.49 -2.89 -14.95
CA ASP A 99 4.00 -3.45 -13.69
C ASP A 99 2.51 -3.83 -13.82
N PHE A 100 1.95 -4.38 -12.75
CA PHE A 100 0.55 -4.81 -12.71
C PHE A 100 -0.44 -3.64 -12.83
N SER A 101 -0.06 -2.45 -12.35
CA SER A 101 -0.91 -1.26 -12.47
C SER A 101 -1.01 -0.81 -13.92
N ALA A 102 0.09 -0.86 -14.66
CA ALA A 102 0.12 -0.57 -16.10
C ALA A 102 -0.71 -1.60 -16.90
N TYR A 103 -0.66 -2.88 -16.53
CA TYR A 103 -1.53 -3.90 -17.11
C TYR A 103 -3.01 -3.59 -16.84
N CYS A 104 -3.39 -3.32 -15.59
CA CYS A 104 -4.78 -3.02 -15.24
C CYS A 104 -5.35 -1.81 -16.00
N ALA A 105 -4.51 -0.85 -16.39
CA ALA A 105 -4.92 0.32 -17.17
C ALA A 105 -5.11 0.04 -18.69
N SER A 106 -4.73 -1.14 -19.18
CA SER A 106 -4.80 -1.48 -20.60
C SER A 106 -6.20 -1.91 -21.05
N GLU A 107 -6.51 -1.73 -22.33
CA GLU A 107 -7.76 -2.21 -22.92
C GLU A 107 -7.93 -3.73 -22.76
N GLU A 108 -6.83 -4.48 -22.80
CA GLU A 108 -6.80 -5.93 -22.60
C GLU A 108 -7.31 -6.30 -21.20
N ALA A 109 -6.76 -5.68 -20.15
CA ALA A 109 -7.17 -5.95 -18.77
C ALA A 109 -8.61 -5.49 -18.50
N GLN A 110 -9.02 -4.36 -19.08
CA GLN A 110 -10.40 -3.87 -18.94
C GLN A 110 -11.41 -4.82 -19.62
N ALA A 111 -11.09 -5.36 -20.79
CA ALA A 111 -11.91 -6.37 -21.46
C ALA A 111 -11.95 -7.68 -20.67
N ALA A 112 -10.80 -8.14 -20.16
CA ALA A 112 -10.73 -9.34 -19.31
C ALA A 112 -11.55 -9.18 -18.02
N LYS A 113 -11.48 -8.01 -17.39
CA LYS A 113 -12.29 -7.68 -16.21
C LYS A 113 -13.78 -7.76 -16.50
N ALA A 114 -14.24 -7.11 -17.58
CA ALA A 114 -15.64 -7.14 -17.99
C ALA A 114 -16.11 -8.57 -18.30
N ALA A 115 -15.26 -9.39 -18.91
CA ALA A 115 -15.56 -10.80 -19.17
C ALA A 115 -15.68 -11.64 -17.88
N LEU A 116 -14.82 -11.40 -16.88
CA LEU A 116 -14.93 -12.04 -15.56
C LEU A 116 -16.22 -11.63 -14.86
N GLU A 117 -16.58 -10.34 -14.88
CA GLU A 117 -17.83 -9.85 -14.30
C GLU A 117 -19.08 -10.45 -14.96
N GLN A 118 -19.04 -10.66 -16.28
CA GLN A 118 -20.11 -11.37 -16.99
C GLN A 118 -20.20 -12.85 -16.58
N LYS A 119 -19.07 -13.54 -16.44
CA LYS A 119 -19.04 -14.93 -15.93
C LYS A 119 -19.58 -15.02 -14.51
N HIS A 120 -19.23 -14.07 -13.65
CA HIS A 120 -19.76 -13.96 -12.30
C HIS A 120 -21.28 -13.74 -12.28
N ALA A 121 -21.82 -12.93 -13.19
CA ALA A 121 -23.26 -12.76 -13.34
C ALA A 121 -23.94 -14.06 -13.79
N ALA A 122 -23.38 -14.74 -14.80
CA ALA A 122 -23.90 -16.02 -15.27
C ALA A 122 -23.88 -17.10 -14.18
N PHE A 123 -22.79 -17.20 -13.40
CA PHE A 123 -22.70 -18.11 -12.27
C PHE A 123 -23.79 -17.83 -11.23
N ARG A 124 -24.05 -16.56 -10.92
CA ARG A 124 -25.14 -16.15 -10.02
C ARG A 124 -26.52 -16.53 -10.56
N ASP A 125 -26.74 -16.44 -11.87
CA ASP A 125 -27.99 -16.90 -12.51
C ASP A 125 -28.15 -18.41 -12.40
N GLU A 126 -27.05 -19.18 -12.52
CA GLU A 126 -27.06 -20.63 -12.27
C GLU A 126 -27.39 -20.98 -10.81
N LEU A 127 -26.85 -20.23 -9.84
CA LEU A 127 -27.20 -20.41 -8.42
C LEU A 127 -28.70 -20.17 -8.19
N ASN A 128 -29.25 -19.11 -8.80
CA ASN A 128 -30.68 -18.80 -8.72
C ASN A 128 -31.52 -19.93 -9.33
N ALA A 129 -31.14 -20.46 -10.49
CA ALA A 129 -31.82 -21.58 -11.14
C ALA A 129 -31.74 -22.89 -10.34
N ALA A 130 -30.65 -23.09 -9.60
CA ALA A 130 -30.45 -24.22 -8.70
C ALA A 130 -31.19 -24.07 -7.36
N GLY A 131 -31.85 -22.93 -7.11
CA GLY A 131 -32.55 -22.64 -5.85
C GLY A 131 -31.64 -22.37 -4.66
N ILE A 132 -30.36 -22.03 -4.90
CA ILE A 132 -29.40 -21.68 -3.86
C ILE A 132 -29.63 -20.23 -3.43
N SER A 133 -29.97 -20.01 -2.17
CA SER A 133 -30.22 -18.67 -1.65
C SER A 133 -28.91 -17.98 -1.23
N TYR A 134 -28.74 -16.72 -1.63
CA TYR A 134 -27.58 -15.92 -1.24
C TYR A 134 -27.90 -14.42 -1.22
N THR A 135 -27.11 -13.66 -0.46
CA THR A 135 -26.96 -12.21 -0.65
C THR A 135 -25.62 -11.93 -1.32
N TYR A 136 -25.62 -11.21 -2.45
CA TYR A 136 -24.40 -10.82 -3.13
C TYR A 136 -23.81 -9.55 -2.51
N LYS A 137 -22.48 -9.49 -2.35
CA LYS A 137 -21.77 -8.28 -1.91
C LYS A 137 -20.77 -7.80 -2.95
N TYR A 138 -19.78 -8.62 -3.29
CA TYR A 138 -18.67 -8.21 -4.15
C TYR A 138 -18.31 -9.23 -5.22
N SER A 139 -17.77 -8.71 -6.32
CA SER A 139 -17.11 -9.45 -7.39
C SER A 139 -15.62 -9.13 -7.33
N TYR A 140 -14.80 -10.16 -7.18
CA TYR A 140 -13.35 -10.06 -7.14
C TYR A 140 -12.79 -10.56 -8.46
N THR A 141 -12.08 -9.70 -9.18
CA THR A 141 -11.45 -10.04 -10.47
C THR A 141 -9.94 -9.82 -10.46
N THR A 142 -9.45 -8.96 -9.56
CA THR A 142 -8.07 -8.45 -9.60
C THR A 142 -7.04 -9.50 -9.17
N LEU A 143 -7.14 -10.00 -7.93
CA LEU A 143 -6.19 -10.95 -7.35
C LEU A 143 -6.74 -12.39 -7.26
N THR A 144 -8.05 -12.53 -7.33
CA THR A 144 -8.76 -13.81 -7.34
C THR A 144 -9.93 -13.68 -8.29
N ASN A 145 -10.38 -14.81 -8.85
CA ASN A 145 -11.59 -14.94 -9.65
C ASN A 145 -12.70 -15.44 -8.72
N GLY A 146 -13.53 -14.54 -8.18
CA GLY A 146 -14.47 -14.96 -7.15
C GLY A 146 -15.52 -13.95 -6.74
N LEU A 147 -16.34 -14.36 -5.77
CA LEU A 147 -17.53 -13.64 -5.29
C LEU A 147 -17.57 -13.62 -3.77
N ALA A 148 -17.96 -12.48 -3.17
CA ALA A 148 -18.37 -12.42 -1.78
C ALA A 148 -19.89 -12.60 -1.68
N LEU A 149 -20.32 -13.71 -1.09
CA LEU A 149 -21.74 -14.06 -0.92
C LEU A 149 -22.04 -14.29 0.56
N ARG A 150 -23.25 -13.97 1.00
CA ARG A 150 -23.79 -14.41 2.30
C ARG A 150 -24.75 -15.55 2.06
N VAL A 151 -24.49 -16.71 2.65
CA VAL A 151 -25.23 -17.96 2.41
C VAL A 151 -25.56 -18.65 3.73
N SER A 152 -26.63 -19.45 3.73
CA SER A 152 -26.89 -20.41 4.81
C SER A 152 -25.82 -21.52 4.79
N ALA A 153 -25.69 -22.27 5.87
CA ALA A 153 -24.75 -23.40 5.87
C ALA A 153 -25.11 -24.50 4.86
N ALA A 154 -26.40 -24.75 4.63
CA ALA A 154 -26.87 -25.70 3.64
C ALA A 154 -26.52 -25.23 2.21
N ASP A 155 -26.81 -23.96 1.92
CA ASP A 155 -26.48 -23.34 0.62
C ASP A 155 -24.98 -23.26 0.40
N GLY A 156 -24.18 -22.95 1.43
CA GLY A 156 -22.72 -22.93 1.36
C GLY A 156 -22.13 -24.31 1.00
N LYS A 157 -22.70 -25.38 1.56
CA LYS A 157 -22.31 -26.75 1.18
C LYS A 157 -22.73 -27.06 -0.26
N ALA A 158 -23.97 -26.73 -0.65
CA ALA A 158 -24.43 -26.94 -2.03
C ALA A 158 -23.55 -26.18 -3.04
N LEU A 159 -23.19 -24.94 -2.72
CA LEU A 159 -22.30 -24.08 -3.48
C LEU A 159 -20.91 -24.69 -3.66
N SER A 160 -20.31 -25.25 -2.60
CA SER A 160 -18.98 -25.90 -2.69
C SER A 160 -18.93 -27.13 -3.60
N LEU A 161 -20.09 -27.69 -3.96
CA LEU A 161 -20.20 -28.87 -4.82
C LEU A 161 -20.55 -28.51 -6.27
N ARG A 162 -20.67 -27.21 -6.58
CA ARG A 162 -21.00 -26.74 -7.93
C ARG A 162 -19.78 -26.88 -8.84
N GLU A 163 -20.04 -27.24 -10.10
CA GLU A 163 -19.03 -27.20 -11.16
C GLU A 163 -18.51 -25.77 -11.32
N GLY A 164 -17.19 -25.64 -11.55
CA GLY A 164 -16.53 -24.34 -11.66
C GLY A 164 -16.24 -23.64 -10.33
N VAL A 165 -16.56 -24.23 -9.17
CA VAL A 165 -16.15 -23.70 -7.85
C VAL A 165 -14.86 -24.38 -7.41
N SER A 166 -13.79 -23.59 -7.27
CA SER A 166 -12.49 -24.06 -6.75
C SER A 166 -12.45 -24.09 -5.22
N GLY A 167 -13.18 -23.18 -4.56
CA GLY A 167 -13.20 -23.12 -3.10
C GLY A 167 -14.31 -22.24 -2.54
N VAL A 168 -14.71 -22.52 -1.30
CA VAL A 168 -15.60 -21.67 -0.51
C VAL A 168 -14.92 -21.41 0.83
N TYR A 169 -14.53 -20.17 1.07
CA TYR A 169 -13.76 -19.76 2.25
C TYR A 169 -14.61 -18.86 3.12
N PHE A 170 -14.68 -19.14 4.42
CA PHE A 170 -15.44 -18.28 5.34
C PHE A 170 -14.72 -16.96 5.59
N SER A 171 -15.47 -15.87 5.64
CA SER A 171 -14.95 -14.60 6.12
C SER A 171 -14.92 -14.61 7.65
N GLU A 172 -13.80 -15.07 8.21
CA GLU A 172 -13.61 -15.22 9.64
C GLU A 172 -13.59 -13.88 10.38
N ARG A 173 -14.05 -13.89 11.63
CA ARG A 173 -13.90 -12.76 12.57
C ARG A 173 -13.12 -13.25 13.76
N TYR A 174 -12.01 -12.59 14.05
CA TYR A 174 -11.21 -12.87 15.23
C TYR A 174 -11.58 -11.88 16.33
N ALA A 175 -11.73 -12.39 17.56
CA ALA A 175 -11.86 -11.52 18.72
C ALA A 175 -10.56 -10.76 18.96
N VAL A 176 -10.66 -9.50 19.38
CA VAL A 176 -9.50 -8.72 19.81
C VAL A 176 -8.80 -9.46 20.96
N PRO A 177 -7.46 -9.60 20.94
CA PRO A 177 -6.73 -10.23 22.02
C PRO A 177 -7.07 -9.60 23.38
N LYS A 178 -7.45 -10.43 24.37
CA LYS A 178 -7.83 -9.98 25.72
C LYS A 178 -6.65 -9.79 26.66
N VAL A 179 -5.47 -10.28 26.30
CA VAL A 179 -4.26 -10.25 27.13
C VAL A 179 -3.20 -9.48 26.36
N ALA A 180 -2.64 -8.44 27.00
CA ALA A 180 -1.49 -7.73 26.47
C ALA A 180 -0.29 -8.69 26.44
N VAL A 181 0.34 -8.83 25.29
CA VAL A 181 1.60 -9.56 25.16
C VAL A 181 2.77 -8.61 25.39
N THR A 182 3.77 -9.06 26.13
CA THR A 182 5.04 -8.34 26.28
C THR A 182 5.87 -8.52 25.02
N ASN A 183 6.15 -7.44 24.31
CA ASN A 183 7.03 -7.46 23.15
C ASN A 183 8.49 -7.30 23.60
N ASN A 184 9.31 -8.34 23.44
CA ASN A 184 10.76 -8.28 23.69
C ASN A 184 11.53 -7.74 22.46
N ALA A 185 11.01 -6.69 21.83
CA ALA A 185 11.69 -6.01 20.72
C ALA A 185 12.59 -4.88 21.24
N ASN A 186 13.68 -4.61 20.53
CA ASN A 186 14.58 -3.49 20.85
C ASN A 186 13.98 -2.19 20.31
N VAL A 187 12.98 -1.67 21.03
CA VAL A 187 12.20 -0.49 20.69
C VAL A 187 12.58 0.69 21.59
N TYR A 188 12.37 1.91 21.11
CA TYR A 188 12.37 3.11 21.93
C TYR A 188 11.34 2.99 23.07
N THR A 189 11.42 3.89 24.05
CA THR A 189 10.42 3.96 25.13
C THR A 189 8.98 4.14 24.63
N THR A 190 8.82 4.63 23.40
CA THR A 190 7.56 4.78 22.67
C THR A 190 7.02 3.48 22.07
N GLY A 191 7.80 2.40 22.04
CA GLY A 191 7.43 1.16 21.33
C GLY A 191 7.78 1.16 19.84
N ILE A 192 8.41 2.21 19.32
CA ILE A 192 8.85 2.34 17.92
C ILE A 192 10.25 1.75 17.75
N TYR A 193 10.52 1.08 16.63
CA TYR A 193 11.87 0.58 16.32
C TYR A 193 12.90 1.70 16.24
N ASN A 194 14.08 1.47 16.79
CA ASN A 194 15.17 2.44 16.74
C ASN A 194 15.69 2.63 15.30
N ALA A 195 15.25 3.70 14.63
CA ALA A 195 15.69 4.09 13.29
C ALA A 195 16.86 5.10 13.29
N THR A 196 17.58 5.25 14.41
CA THR A 196 18.78 6.09 14.48
C THR A 196 19.85 5.56 13.53
N GLY A 197 20.48 6.46 12.76
CA GLY A 197 21.51 6.09 11.78
C GLY A 197 20.98 5.55 10.44
N ILE A 198 19.66 5.34 10.31
CA ILE A 198 19.04 5.01 9.01
C ILE A 198 18.81 6.30 8.23
N SER A 199 19.42 6.42 7.04
CA SER A 199 19.30 7.60 6.18
C SER A 199 17.98 7.68 5.41
N TYR A 200 17.33 6.54 5.15
CA TYR A 200 16.07 6.48 4.42
C TYR A 200 14.89 6.77 5.35
N LYS A 201 14.03 7.73 5.00
CA LYS A 201 12.90 8.16 5.84
C LYS A 201 11.54 7.91 5.19
N GLY A 202 11.49 7.25 4.04
CA GLY A 202 10.25 6.89 3.34
C GLY A 202 9.80 7.92 2.31
N GLU A 203 10.69 8.82 1.89
CA GLU A 203 10.44 9.79 0.83
C GLU A 203 9.92 9.09 -0.44
N GLY A 204 8.83 9.60 -1.03
CA GLY A 204 8.21 9.04 -2.23
C GLY A 204 7.45 7.73 -2.01
N MET A 205 7.26 7.29 -0.76
CA MET A 205 6.48 6.09 -0.44
C MET A 205 5.07 6.43 0.05
N VAL A 206 4.12 5.55 -0.24
CA VAL A 206 2.77 5.52 0.33
C VAL A 206 2.59 4.19 1.04
N VAL A 207 2.12 4.20 2.28
CA VAL A 207 1.96 3.00 3.11
C VAL A 207 0.50 2.83 3.50
N ALA A 208 -0.19 1.88 2.86
CA ALA A 208 -1.57 1.57 3.20
C ALA A 208 -1.67 0.87 4.57
N ILE A 209 -2.53 1.41 5.44
CA ILE A 209 -2.84 0.86 6.77
C ILE A 209 -4.31 0.50 6.83
N LEU A 210 -4.62 -0.79 6.98
CA LEU A 210 -5.98 -1.30 7.17
C LEU A 210 -6.18 -1.62 8.65
N ASP A 211 -6.77 -0.69 9.39
CA ASP A 211 -6.95 -0.79 10.84
C ASP A 211 -8.24 -0.05 11.28
N THR A 212 -8.37 0.19 12.58
CA THR A 212 -9.54 0.75 13.30
C THR A 212 -9.76 2.26 13.13
N GLY A 213 -9.16 2.88 12.11
CA GLY A 213 -9.25 4.31 11.84
C GLY A 213 -7.99 5.12 12.19
N LEU A 214 -8.04 6.42 11.90
CA LEU A 214 -6.92 7.35 11.99
C LEU A 214 -7.40 8.72 12.48
N ASP A 215 -6.90 9.16 13.63
CA ASP A 215 -6.96 10.57 14.02
C ASP A 215 -5.93 11.35 13.20
N TYR A 216 -6.33 11.78 12.02
CA TYR A 216 -5.51 12.57 11.09
C TYR A 216 -5.22 13.98 11.61
N THR A 217 -5.91 14.44 12.67
CA THR A 217 -5.71 15.76 13.29
C THR A 217 -4.60 15.75 14.34
N HIS A 218 -4.16 14.56 14.77
CA HIS A 218 -3.10 14.40 15.74
C HIS A 218 -1.78 15.06 15.28
N GLU A 219 -1.05 15.71 16.19
CA GLU A 219 0.17 16.47 15.86
C GLU A 219 1.25 15.64 15.17
N ALA A 220 1.27 14.32 15.42
CA ALA A 220 2.18 13.38 14.79
C ALA A 220 2.03 13.32 13.26
N PHE A 221 0.87 13.71 12.71
CA PHE A 221 0.60 13.74 11.28
C PHE A 221 0.57 15.16 10.70
N ALA A 222 0.91 16.17 11.50
CA ALA A 222 0.93 17.57 11.07
C ALA A 222 2.14 17.91 10.18
N THR A 223 3.22 17.11 10.23
CA THR A 223 4.40 17.31 9.38
C THR A 223 4.20 16.68 8.01
N MET A 224 4.17 17.50 6.96
CA MET A 224 4.04 17.02 5.58
C MET A 224 5.34 16.40 5.08
N PRO A 225 5.28 15.35 4.25
CA PRO A 225 6.46 14.76 3.64
C PRO A 225 7.11 15.74 2.65
N THR A 226 8.44 15.68 2.57
CA THR A 226 9.24 16.53 1.67
C THR A 226 9.11 16.13 0.19
N SER A 227 8.90 14.85 -0.10
CA SER A 227 8.72 14.31 -1.45
C SER A 227 7.50 13.39 -1.48
N PRO A 228 6.26 13.92 -1.46
CA PRO A 228 5.05 13.10 -1.55
C PRO A 228 4.98 12.37 -2.89
N ALA A 229 4.47 11.15 -2.88
CA ALA A 229 4.21 10.38 -4.10
C ALA A 229 2.88 10.77 -4.73
N TRP A 230 1.85 10.99 -3.92
CA TRP A 230 0.50 11.32 -4.34
C TRP A 230 0.12 12.72 -3.86
N ASP A 231 -0.32 13.55 -4.80
CA ASP A 231 -1.08 14.76 -4.49
C ASP A 231 -2.58 14.51 -4.69
N LYS A 232 -3.39 15.54 -4.43
CA LYS A 232 -4.85 15.44 -4.56
C LYS A 232 -5.30 15.10 -5.99
N ALA A 233 -4.60 15.60 -7.01
CA ALA A 233 -4.95 15.33 -8.40
C ALA A 233 -4.66 13.87 -8.78
N GLU A 234 -3.54 13.34 -8.28
CA GLU A 234 -3.18 11.93 -8.41
C GLU A 234 -4.21 11.02 -7.73
N VAL A 235 -4.67 11.38 -6.53
CA VAL A 235 -5.74 10.64 -5.83
C VAL A 235 -7.04 10.69 -6.64
N ALA A 236 -7.47 11.86 -7.12
CA ALA A 236 -8.66 11.99 -7.97
C ALA A 236 -8.56 11.12 -9.23
N ARG A 237 -7.40 11.12 -9.89
CA ARG A 237 -7.15 10.32 -11.09
C ARG A 237 -7.23 8.82 -10.80
N ARG A 238 -6.70 8.38 -9.65
CA ARG A 238 -6.78 6.97 -9.21
C ARG A 238 -8.22 6.56 -8.89
N MET A 239 -8.97 7.41 -8.19
CA MET A 239 -10.40 7.18 -7.91
C MET A 239 -11.21 7.08 -9.20
N ALA A 240 -10.98 7.98 -10.16
CA ALA A 240 -11.67 7.95 -11.46
C ALA A 240 -11.33 6.71 -12.30
N ALA A 241 -10.12 6.17 -12.15
CA ALA A 241 -9.71 4.93 -12.81
C ALA A 241 -10.24 3.66 -12.12
N ALA A 242 -10.67 3.76 -10.86
CA ALA A 242 -11.20 2.64 -10.11
C ALA A 242 -12.64 2.34 -10.54
N SER A 243 -12.78 1.30 -11.38
CA SER A 243 -14.09 0.78 -11.84
C SER A 243 -15.04 0.32 -10.73
N LEU A 244 -14.51 0.01 -9.54
CA LEU A 244 -15.24 -0.30 -8.32
C LEU A 244 -14.59 0.46 -7.16
N PHE A 245 -14.72 1.78 -7.16
CA PHE A 245 -14.48 2.56 -5.96
C PHE A 245 -15.67 2.34 -5.03
N TYR A 246 -15.59 1.38 -4.12
CA TYR A 246 -16.64 1.10 -3.11
C TYR A 246 -16.76 2.17 -2.03
N ALA A 247 -16.23 3.36 -2.31
CA ALA A 247 -16.31 4.50 -1.46
C ALA A 247 -17.24 5.52 -2.13
N SER A 248 -18.37 5.80 -1.50
CA SER A 248 -19.35 6.77 -2.00
C SER A 248 -18.93 8.19 -1.64
N ALA A 249 -17.72 8.56 -2.07
CA ALA A 249 -17.03 9.78 -1.67
C ALA A 249 -16.26 10.42 -2.84
N GLY A 250 -16.21 11.74 -2.85
CA GLY A 250 -15.37 12.52 -3.77
C GLY A 250 -13.94 12.65 -3.24
N VAL A 251 -13.03 13.12 -4.10
CA VAL A 251 -11.62 13.33 -3.70
C VAL A 251 -11.50 14.36 -2.55
N ASP A 252 -12.45 15.30 -2.46
CA ASP A 252 -12.47 16.29 -1.38
C ASP A 252 -12.81 15.68 -0.02
N ASP A 253 -13.49 14.54 0.01
CA ASP A 253 -13.89 13.86 1.24
C ASP A 253 -12.79 12.93 1.78
N VAL A 254 -12.00 12.33 0.89
CA VAL A 254 -10.98 11.32 1.26
C VAL A 254 -9.54 11.85 1.32
N TYR A 255 -9.28 13.00 0.68
CA TYR A 255 -7.97 13.64 0.72
C TYR A 255 -7.91 14.64 1.88
N TYR A 256 -7.12 14.32 2.90
CA TYR A 256 -6.92 15.20 4.04
C TYR A 256 -5.78 16.17 3.83
N ASN A 257 -4.58 15.68 3.52
CA ASN A 257 -3.39 16.48 3.30
C ASN A 257 -2.28 15.64 2.63
N SER A 258 -1.09 16.21 2.47
CA SER A 258 0.04 15.51 1.84
C SER A 258 0.58 14.34 2.69
N LYS A 259 0.37 14.32 4.01
CA LYS A 259 0.75 13.19 4.88
C LYS A 259 -0.27 12.04 4.79
N VAL A 260 -1.56 12.37 4.69
CA VAL A 260 -2.69 11.44 4.57
C VAL A 260 -3.43 11.73 3.26
N PRO A 261 -2.86 11.33 2.11
CA PRO A 261 -3.46 11.61 0.80
C PRO A 261 -4.77 10.87 0.56
N PHE A 262 -5.03 9.76 1.26
CA PHE A 262 -6.27 8.99 1.10
C PHE A 262 -6.63 8.25 2.39
N ALA A 263 -7.85 8.43 2.89
CA ALA A 263 -8.40 7.55 3.91
C ALA A 263 -9.92 7.37 3.71
N TYR A 264 -10.43 6.18 4.05
CA TYR A 264 -11.86 5.84 3.95
C TYR A 264 -12.24 4.79 4.98
N ASP A 265 -13.42 4.91 5.60
CA ASP A 265 -13.97 3.90 6.49
C ASP A 265 -14.79 2.88 5.69
N TYR A 266 -14.19 1.73 5.42
CA TYR A 266 -14.85 0.62 4.71
C TYR A 266 -15.81 -0.19 5.59
N ALA A 267 -15.81 0.01 6.91
CA ALA A 267 -16.72 -0.68 7.83
C ALA A 267 -18.08 0.02 7.89
N ASP A 268 -18.07 1.35 7.99
CA ASP A 268 -19.29 2.18 8.02
C ASP A 268 -19.65 2.76 6.64
N GLU A 269 -18.79 2.52 5.64
CA GLU A 269 -18.95 2.94 4.24
C GLU A 269 -19.05 4.46 4.06
N ASP A 270 -18.25 5.23 4.80
CA ASP A 270 -18.13 6.69 4.66
C ASP A 270 -16.68 7.20 4.73
N ALA A 271 -16.50 8.52 4.60
CA ALA A 271 -15.18 9.15 4.62
C ALA A 271 -14.69 9.52 6.03
N ASP A 272 -15.48 9.32 7.09
CA ASP A 272 -15.10 9.65 8.46
C ASP A 272 -14.23 8.54 9.06
N VAL A 273 -12.91 8.70 8.91
CA VAL A 273 -11.94 7.75 9.45
C VAL A 273 -11.59 8.00 10.91
N PHE A 274 -12.23 8.96 11.57
CA PHE A 274 -11.88 9.30 12.95
C PHE A 274 -12.18 8.12 13.89
N PRO A 275 -11.22 7.69 14.73
CA PRO A 275 -11.38 6.48 15.53
C PRO A 275 -12.49 6.65 16.58
N GLN A 276 -13.58 5.90 16.43
CA GLN A 276 -14.73 5.98 17.36
C GLN A 276 -14.56 5.10 18.60
N TYR A 277 -14.02 3.88 18.45
CA TYR A 277 -13.96 2.87 19.53
C TYR A 277 -12.56 2.36 19.84
N SER A 278 -11.57 2.65 18.99
CA SER A 278 -10.20 2.15 19.12
C SER A 278 -9.20 3.11 18.51
N SER A 279 -8.17 3.49 19.27
CA SER A 279 -7.04 4.29 18.79
C SER A 279 -5.92 3.45 18.15
N HIS A 280 -6.14 2.15 17.94
CA HIS A 280 -5.11 1.21 17.50
C HIS A 280 -4.54 1.60 16.12
N GLY A 281 -5.38 1.97 15.15
CA GLY A 281 -4.92 2.37 13.82
C GLY A 281 -4.09 3.65 13.83
N THR A 282 -4.46 4.61 14.67
CA THR A 282 -3.68 5.85 14.90
C THR A 282 -2.31 5.53 15.50
N HIS A 283 -2.25 4.58 16.46
CA HIS A 283 -1.01 4.13 17.06
C HIS A 283 -0.11 3.42 16.02
N VAL A 284 -0.65 2.51 15.22
CA VAL A 284 0.06 1.84 14.11
C VAL A 284 0.60 2.86 13.11
N ALA A 285 -0.23 3.81 12.67
CA ALA A 285 0.16 4.91 11.80
C ALA A 285 1.29 5.76 12.39
N GLY A 286 1.26 6.01 13.70
CA GLY A 286 2.31 6.70 14.44
C GLY A 286 3.65 5.97 14.39
N ILE A 287 3.65 4.66 14.59
CA ILE A 287 4.86 3.80 14.47
C ILE A 287 5.43 3.88 13.06
N VAL A 288 4.56 3.86 12.05
CA VAL A 288 4.96 3.88 10.63
C VAL A 288 5.55 5.24 10.25
N ALA A 289 4.78 6.33 10.34
CA ALA A 289 5.15 7.60 9.70
C ALA A 289 4.89 8.86 10.55
N GLY A 290 4.61 8.71 11.85
CA GLY A 290 4.37 9.84 12.74
C GLY A 290 5.64 10.65 13.05
N LYS A 291 5.50 11.95 13.27
CA LYS A 291 6.58 12.88 13.62
C LYS A 291 6.04 14.04 14.43
N SER A 292 6.47 14.15 15.68
CA SER A 292 6.14 15.27 16.57
C SER A 292 7.40 15.80 17.26
N GLY A 293 7.39 17.09 17.60
CA GLY A 293 8.39 17.70 18.47
C GLY A 293 8.22 17.34 19.95
N TYR A 294 7.19 16.56 20.31
CA TYR A 294 6.95 16.11 21.68
C TYR A 294 8.10 15.25 22.18
N VAL A 295 8.70 15.66 23.30
CA VAL A 295 9.81 14.95 23.95
C VAL A 295 9.28 13.78 24.76
N VAL A 296 9.50 12.57 24.26
CA VAL A 296 9.06 11.29 24.84
C VAL A 296 9.98 10.83 25.98
N ASN A 297 11.25 11.23 25.94
CA ASN A 297 12.21 10.99 27.01
C ASN A 297 12.96 12.28 27.32
N LYS A 298 12.72 12.83 28.52
CA LYS A 298 13.29 14.12 28.96
C LYS A 298 14.80 14.05 29.20
N ASP A 299 15.32 12.89 29.58
CA ASP A 299 16.73 12.72 29.92
C ASP A 299 17.61 12.66 28.66
N THR A 300 17.06 12.11 27.57
CA THR A 300 17.74 12.02 26.27
C THR A 300 17.36 13.11 25.28
N GLY A 301 16.25 13.83 25.53
CA GLY A 301 15.69 14.79 24.58
C GLY A 301 15.05 14.13 23.34
N GLU A 302 14.81 12.82 23.42
CA GLU A 302 14.22 12.05 22.33
C GLU A 302 12.79 12.52 22.04
N THR A 303 12.46 12.68 20.76
CA THR A 303 11.13 13.09 20.29
C THR A 303 10.39 11.94 19.63
N PHE A 304 9.06 12.05 19.52
CA PHE A 304 8.25 11.04 18.85
C PHE A 304 8.54 11.01 17.34
N LEU A 305 9.13 9.90 16.88
CA LEU A 305 9.50 9.71 15.48
C LEU A 305 9.24 8.27 15.05
N GLY A 306 8.34 8.10 14.08
CA GLY A 306 8.07 6.84 13.38
C GLY A 306 9.25 6.37 12.53
N VAL A 307 9.15 5.15 12.00
CA VAL A 307 10.23 4.51 11.23
C VAL A 307 10.47 5.22 9.89
N ALA A 308 9.39 5.58 9.19
CA ALA A 308 9.38 6.22 7.87
C ALA A 308 8.63 7.57 7.93
N PRO A 309 9.16 8.58 8.64
CA PRO A 309 8.44 9.83 8.92
C PRO A 309 8.22 10.73 7.68
N GLU A 310 8.84 10.43 6.54
CA GLU A 310 8.65 11.13 5.26
C GLU A 310 7.76 10.35 4.28
N ALA A 311 7.21 9.19 4.68
CA ALA A 311 6.20 8.47 3.91
C ALA A 311 4.81 9.11 4.05
N GLN A 312 3.96 8.86 3.06
CA GLN A 312 2.51 9.08 3.12
C GLN A 312 1.80 7.85 3.69
N LEU A 313 0.65 8.06 4.31
CA LEU A 313 -0.22 7.03 4.88
C LEU A 313 -1.51 6.90 4.05
#